data_AF-A0A940RTA9-F1
#
_entry.id   AF-A0A940RTA9-F1
#
_cell.length_a   1.000
_cell.length_b   1.000
_cell.length_c   1.000
_cell.angle_alpha   90.00
_cell.angle_beta   90.00
_cell.angle_gamma   90.00
#
_symmetry.space_group_name_H-M   'P 1'
#
loop_
_entity.id
_entity.type
_entity.pdbx_description
1 polymer ?
#
loop_
_entity_poly.entity_id
_entity_poly.type
_entity_poly.pdbx_seq_one_letter_code
_entity_poly.pdbx_strand_id
1 'polypeptide(L)'
;MDPLMRPLLIELGTEELPVKALPGLAQAFFDGVVAALEKRGIGFEAGDARPLYTPRRLAALLPAVDVEQPEQASEVLGPYLNIALDAEGRPTRALEGFAAKAGVAW
;
A
#
# COMPACT_ATOMS: atom_id res chain seq x y z
N MET A 1 4.49 4.61 -21.95
CA MET A 1 3.85 3.88 -20.85
C MET A 1 4.86 2.86 -20.36
N ASP A 2 5.12 2.85 -19.07
CA ASP A 2 5.89 1.78 -18.43
C ASP A 2 5.18 0.44 -18.72
N PRO A 3 5.87 -0.59 -19.26
CA PRO A 3 5.26 -1.87 -19.61
C PRO A 3 4.65 -2.62 -18.42
N LEU A 4 4.92 -2.21 -17.17
CA LEU A 4 4.38 -2.82 -15.97
C LEU A 4 3.05 -2.22 -15.50
N MET A 5 2.64 -1.05 -16.01
CA MET A 5 1.39 -0.42 -15.55
C MET A 5 0.16 -1.00 -16.24
N ARG A 6 -0.93 -1.13 -15.49
CA ARG A 6 -2.21 -1.69 -15.96
C ARG A 6 -3.37 -0.76 -15.59
N PRO A 7 -4.44 -0.72 -16.39
CA PRO A 7 -5.65 -0.01 -16.00
C PRO A 7 -6.30 -0.69 -14.79
N LEU A 8 -6.78 0.12 -13.86
CA LEU A 8 -7.48 -0.32 -12.65
C LEU A 8 -8.86 0.30 -12.61
N LEU A 9 -9.88 -0.54 -12.47
CA LEU A 9 -11.24 -0.14 -12.16
C LEU A 9 -11.64 -0.78 -10.84
N ILE A 10 -11.94 0.05 -9.84
CA ILE A 10 -12.50 -0.42 -8.57
C ILE A 10 -13.97 0.00 -8.54
N GLU A 11 -14.86 -0.97 -8.36
CA GLU A 11 -16.29 -0.73 -8.31
C GLU A 11 -16.85 -1.09 -6.93
N LEU A 12 -17.66 -0.18 -6.40
CA LEU A 12 -18.44 -0.38 -5.19
C LEU A 12 -19.92 -0.41 -5.55
N GLY A 13 -20.54 -1.59 -5.42
CA GLY A 13 -21.99 -1.73 -5.51
C GLY A 13 -22.67 -1.14 -4.28
N THR A 14 -23.76 -0.42 -4.49
CA THR A 14 -24.53 0.22 -3.41
C THR A 14 -26.02 -0.01 -3.61
N GLU A 15 -26.78 0.16 -2.55
CA GLU A 15 -28.22 0.43 -2.67
C GLU A 15 -28.46 1.79 -3.34
N GLU A 16 -29.72 2.17 -3.55
CA GLU A 16 -30.09 3.43 -4.20
C GLU A 16 -29.59 4.65 -3.40
N LEU A 17 -28.56 5.32 -3.92
CA LEU A 17 -27.97 6.51 -3.34
C LEU A 17 -28.72 7.78 -3.79
N PRO A 18 -28.79 8.82 -2.94
CA PRO A 18 -29.42 10.08 -3.32
C PRO A 18 -28.70 10.75 -4.51
N VAL A 19 -29.44 11.06 -5.58
CA VAL A 19 -28.90 11.63 -6.82
C VAL A 19 -28.05 12.89 -6.59
N LYS A 20 -28.47 13.74 -5.65
CA LYS A 20 -27.73 14.97 -5.31
C LYS A 20 -26.40 14.71 -4.60
N ALA A 21 -26.25 13.59 -3.91
CA ALA A 21 -25.04 13.23 -3.18
C ALA A 21 -24.04 12.45 -4.05
N LEU A 22 -24.48 11.82 -5.14
CA LEU A 22 -23.65 10.96 -6.00
C LEU A 22 -22.32 11.58 -6.43
N PRO A 23 -22.25 12.83 -6.94
CA PRO A 23 -20.98 13.39 -7.39
C PRO A 23 -19.97 13.52 -6.24
N GLY A 24 -20.43 13.96 -5.07
CA GLY A 24 -19.57 14.11 -3.89
C GLY A 24 -19.11 12.77 -3.32
N LEU A 25 -20.00 11.78 -3.27
CA LEU A 25 -19.66 10.42 -2.83
C LEU A 25 -18.67 9.74 -3.79
N ALA A 26 -18.87 9.90 -5.09
CA ALA A 26 -17.96 9.34 -6.09
C ALA A 26 -16.58 9.99 -6.02
N GLN A 27 -16.51 11.31 -5.84
CA GLN A 27 -15.25 12.02 -5.66
C GLN A 27 -14.54 11.55 -4.38
N ALA A 28 -15.26 11.47 -3.25
CA ALA A 28 -14.68 11.01 -1.99
C ALA A 28 -14.15 9.56 -2.08
N PHE A 29 -14.87 8.69 -2.79
CA PHE A 29 -14.40 7.33 -3.06
C PHE A 29 -13.11 7.31 -3.90
N PHE A 30 -13.09 8.08 -4.99
CA PHE A 30 -11.92 8.20 -5.86
C PHE A 30 -10.71 8.76 -5.11
N ASP A 31 -10.88 9.85 -4.36
CA ASP A 31 -9.80 10.47 -3.57
C ASP A 31 -9.26 9.50 -2.52
N GLY A 32 -10.13 8.71 -1.88
CA GLY A 32 -9.74 7.67 -0.94
C GLY A 32 -8.89 6.56 -1.58
N VAL A 33 -9.21 6.16 -2.81
CA VAL A 33 -8.41 5.18 -3.58
C VAL A 33 -7.04 5.77 -3.92
N VAL A 34 -7.01 7.00 -4.44
CA VAL A 34 -5.76 7.71 -4.80
C VAL A 34 -4.85 7.85 -3.56
N ALA A 35 -5.38 8.37 -2.46
CA ALA A 35 -4.62 8.54 -1.22
C ALA A 35 -4.09 7.20 -0.67
N ALA A 36 -4.82 6.11 -0.85
CA ALA A 36 -4.37 4.78 -0.44
C ALA A 36 -3.21 4.25 -1.30
N LEU A 37 -3.23 4.50 -2.62
CA LEU A 37 -2.12 4.17 -3.52
C LEU A 37 -0.87 4.98 -3.16
N GLU A 38 -1.02 6.30 -2.97
CA GLU A 38 0.07 7.20 -2.56
C GLU A 38 0.68 6.79 -1.22
N LYS A 39 -0.16 6.50 -0.22
CA LYS A 39 0.29 6.04 1.10
C LYS A 39 1.10 4.75 1.03
N ARG A 40 0.76 3.88 0.07
CA ARG A 40 1.50 2.63 -0.19
C ARG A 40 2.65 2.84 -1.17
N GLY A 41 2.88 4.04 -1.69
CA GLY A 41 3.93 4.29 -2.68
C GLY A 41 3.74 3.49 -3.98
N ILE A 42 2.49 3.14 -4.33
CA ILE A 42 2.16 2.50 -5.61
C ILE A 42 1.99 3.62 -6.64
N GLY A 43 2.76 3.57 -7.73
CA GLY A 43 2.69 4.57 -8.78
C GLY A 43 1.41 4.45 -9.62
N PHE A 44 0.92 5.58 -10.11
CA PHE A 44 -0.21 5.66 -11.04
C PHE A 44 -0.13 6.93 -11.89
N GLU A 45 -0.74 6.90 -13.08
CA GLU A 45 -0.92 8.08 -13.92
C GLU A 45 -2.29 8.71 -13.67
N ALA A 46 -2.30 10.00 -13.28
CA ALA A 46 -3.54 10.71 -12.94
C ALA A 46 -4.31 11.25 -14.16
N GLY A 47 -3.73 11.24 -15.37
CA GLY A 47 -4.23 12.01 -16.52
C GLY A 47 -5.71 11.80 -16.84
N ASP A 48 -6.09 10.55 -17.15
CA ASP A 48 -7.49 10.18 -17.43
C ASP A 48 -8.19 9.54 -16.21
N ALA A 49 -7.56 9.58 -15.04
CA ALA A 49 -8.11 9.02 -13.82
C ALA A 49 -9.34 9.81 -13.38
N ARG A 50 -10.44 9.12 -13.05
CA ARG A 50 -11.71 9.80 -12.75
C ARG A 50 -12.66 8.97 -11.88
N PRO A 51 -13.49 9.63 -11.07
CA PRO A 51 -14.67 9.00 -10.49
C PRO A 51 -15.71 8.70 -11.57
N LEU A 52 -16.44 7.60 -11.39
CA LEU A 52 -17.63 7.23 -12.16
C LEU A 52 -18.75 6.87 -11.19
N TYR A 53 -20.01 7.12 -11.56
CA TYR A 53 -21.13 6.80 -10.68
C TYR A 53 -22.45 6.59 -11.41
N THR A 54 -23.27 5.73 -10.83
CA THR A 54 -24.70 5.59 -11.08
C THR A 54 -25.40 5.48 -9.71
N PRO A 55 -26.74 5.56 -9.63
CA PRO A 55 -27.41 5.53 -8.32
C PRO A 55 -27.14 4.29 -7.45
N ARG A 56 -26.71 3.17 -8.05
CA ARG A 56 -26.39 1.92 -7.35
C ARG A 56 -24.91 1.51 -7.45
N ARG A 57 -24.04 2.44 -7.85
CA ARG A 57 -22.61 2.15 -8.07
C ARG A 57 -21.73 3.40 -7.98
N LEU A 58 -20.64 3.29 -7.25
CA LEU A 58 -19.50 4.21 -7.35
C LEU A 58 -18.32 3.45 -7.95
N ALA A 59 -17.47 4.12 -8.73
CA ALA A 59 -16.25 3.52 -9.23
C ALA A 59 -15.11 4.55 -9.36
N ALA A 60 -13.89 4.05 -9.23
CA ALA A 60 -12.65 4.79 -9.46
C ALA A 60 -11.94 4.13 -10.64
N LEU A 61 -11.78 4.89 -11.73
CA LEU A 61 -11.04 4.46 -12.92
C LEU A 61 -9.67 5.13 -12.90
N LEU A 62 -8.61 4.33 -12.97
CA LEU A 62 -7.23 4.79 -13.17
C LEU A 62 -6.67 4.13 -14.44
N PRO A 63 -6.17 4.89 -15.42
CA PRO A 63 -5.74 4.35 -16.72
C PRO A 63 -4.47 3.51 -16.63
N ALA A 64 -3.62 3.80 -15.64
CA ALA A 64 -2.34 3.13 -15.43
C ALA A 64 -1.99 3.18 -13.95
N VAL A 65 -1.83 2.01 -13.34
CA VAL A 65 -1.37 1.79 -11.96
C VAL A 65 -0.30 0.70 -12.01
N ASP A 66 0.77 0.86 -11.22
CA ASP A 66 1.77 -0.18 -11.05
C ASP A 66 1.12 -1.47 -10.51
N VAL A 67 1.53 -2.61 -11.06
CA VAL A 67 1.01 -3.92 -10.63
C VAL A 67 1.50 -4.33 -9.24
N GLU A 68 2.59 -3.71 -8.80
CA GLU A 68 3.23 -3.97 -7.52
C GLU A 68 3.80 -2.69 -6.92
N GLN A 69 3.96 -2.70 -5.60
CA GLN A 69 4.70 -1.66 -4.90
C GLN A 69 6.20 -1.84 -5.18
N PRO A 70 6.97 -0.75 -5.34
CA PRO A 70 8.43 -0.83 -5.42
C PRO A 70 9.04 -1.55 -4.20
N GLU A 71 10.16 -2.22 -4.41
CA GLU A 71 10.90 -2.86 -3.33
C GLU A 71 11.26 -1.86 -2.23
N GLN A 72 10.98 -2.23 -0.98
CA GLN A 72 11.30 -1.43 0.19
C GLN A 72 12.39 -2.11 1.01
N ALA A 73 13.50 -1.41 1.23
CA ALA A 73 14.51 -1.82 2.19
C ALA A 73 14.18 -1.24 3.57
N SER A 74 14.29 -2.07 4.60
CA SER A 74 14.20 -1.63 6.00
C SER A 74 15.50 -1.98 6.71
N GLU A 75 16.17 -0.98 7.25
CA GLU A 75 17.32 -1.17 8.11
C GLU A 75 16.89 -1.07 9.57
N VAL A 76 17.19 -2.11 10.34
CA VAL A 76 16.92 -2.14 11.78
C VAL A 76 18.24 -2.37 12.50
N LEU A 77 18.62 -1.42 13.36
CA LEU A 77 19.83 -1.55 14.17
C LEU A 77 19.64 -2.66 15.21
N GLY A 78 20.54 -3.64 15.16
CA GLY A 78 20.62 -4.71 16.12
C GLY A 78 21.28 -4.28 17.44
N PRO A 79 21.33 -5.20 18.43
CA PRO A 79 22.11 -5.00 19.64
C PRO A 79 23.60 -4.80 19.32
N TYR A 80 24.31 -4.02 20.13
CA TYR A 80 25.77 -3.88 20.00
C TYR A 80 26.47 -5.24 20.10
N LEU A 81 27.56 -5.43 19.36
CA LEU A 81 28.26 -6.71 19.27
C LEU A 81 28.59 -7.33 20.64
N ASN A 82 28.98 -6.50 21.60
CA ASN A 82 29.35 -6.90 22.96
C ASN A 82 28.18 -7.41 23.84
N ILE A 83 26.94 -7.15 23.43
CA ILE A 83 25.74 -7.68 24.09
C ILE A 83 25.01 -8.68 23.18
N ALA A 84 25.34 -8.72 21.90
CA ALA A 84 24.75 -9.60 20.90
C ALA A 84 25.41 -10.99 20.93
N LEU A 85 26.72 -11.05 21.18
CA LEU A 85 27.51 -12.28 21.25
C LEU A 85 28.12 -12.49 22.63
N ASP A 86 28.20 -13.75 23.06
CA ASP A 86 28.97 -14.15 24.23
C ASP A 86 30.48 -14.27 23.91
N ALA A 87 31.27 -14.64 24.93
CA ALA A 87 32.71 -14.78 24.80
C ALA A 87 33.13 -15.91 23.83
N GLU A 88 32.24 -16.86 23.55
CA GLU A 88 32.44 -17.96 22.61
C GLU A 88 31.90 -17.64 21.20
N GLY A 89 31.39 -16.42 20.99
CA GLY A 89 30.82 -15.98 19.72
C GLY A 89 29.41 -16.52 19.45
N ARG A 90 28.72 -17.06 20.46
CA ARG A 90 27.34 -17.55 20.35
C ARG A 90 26.33 -16.41 20.60
N PRO A 91 25.16 -16.44 19.95
CA PRO A 91 24.13 -15.44 20.18
C PRO A 91 23.69 -15.40 21.65
N THR A 92 23.54 -14.19 22.18
CA THR A 92 22.83 -13.99 23.43
C THR A 92 21.33 -13.93 23.18
N ARG A 93 20.55 -14.00 24.27
CA ARG A 93 19.10 -13.74 24.23
C ARG A 93 18.72 -12.42 23.59
N ALA A 94 19.58 -11.40 23.67
CA ALA A 94 19.32 -10.11 23.06
C ALA A 94 19.34 -10.21 21.53
N LEU A 95 20.27 -10.99 20.98
CA LEU A 95 20.40 -11.22 19.55
C LEU A 95 19.34 -12.19 19.02
N GLU A 96 19.07 -13.28 19.74
CA GLU A 96 17.98 -14.21 19.40
C GLU A 96 16.62 -13.50 19.37
N GLY A 97 16.35 -12.69 20.39
CA GLY A 97 15.12 -11.90 20.47
C GLY A 97 15.01 -10.86 19.35
N PHE A 98 16.13 -10.23 18.99
CA PHE A 98 16.18 -9.31 17.85
C PHE A 98 15.91 -10.04 16.53
N ALA A 99 16.62 -11.14 16.25
CA ALA A 99 16.50 -11.90 15.01
C ALA A 99 15.07 -12.45 14.83
N ALA A 100 14.50 -13.02 15.89
CA ALA A 100 13.11 -13.47 15.89
C ALA A 100 12.11 -12.34 15.63
N LYS A 101 12.30 -11.16 16.25
CA LYS A 101 11.46 -9.98 16.01
C LYS A 101 11.58 -9.45 14.58
N ALA A 102 12.79 -9.50 14.01
CA ALA A 102 13.08 -9.06 12.66
C ALA A 102 12.73 -10.13 11.59
N GLY A 103 12.32 -11.33 12.00
CA GLY A 103 11.96 -12.42 11.08
C GLY A 103 13.15 -13.02 10.34
N VAL A 104 14.36 -12.91 10.90
CA VAL A 104 15.60 -13.42 10.31
C VAL A 104 16.21 -14.52 11.20
N ALA A 105 16.97 -15.43 10.59
CA ALA A 105 17.78 -16.40 11.33
C ALA A 105 19.10 -15.77 11.78
N TRP A 106 19.68 -16.27 12.88
CA TRP A 106 21.01 -15.93 13.37
C TRP A 106 21.87 -17.19 13.48
#